data_AF-A0A833QS38-F1
#
_entry.id   AF-A0A833QS38-F1
#
_cell.length_a   1.000
_cell.length_b   1.000
_cell.length_c   1.000
_cell.angle_alpha   90.00
_cell.angle_beta   90.00
_cell.angle_gamma   90.00
#
_symmetry.space_group_name_H-M   'P 1'
#
loop_
_entity.id
_entity.type
_entity.pdbx_description
1 polymer ?
#
loop_
_entity_poly.entity_id
_entity_poly.type
_entity_poly.pdbx_seq_one_letter_code
_entity_poly.pdbx_strand_id
1 'polypeptide(L)'
;MDDYSQPKFYNAGAMKWLCFRLDMISSVTFAFSLMFLVTIPAGVIDPGLAGLAVTYGLNLNMLLSWAVQYAPQLPFVLRCLTCTFPGGMKNRYYIVGRTGSGKSTLIQALFRIVDPTVGRVLIDNVDICTIGLHDLRSRLSIIPQDPTMFEGTIRNNLDPLEEYTDAQIWEALDCCQLGDEVRKKELKLDYPGLHHV
;
A
#
# COMPACT_ATOMS: atom_id res chain seq x y z
N MET A 1 14.24 24.06 3.93
CA MET A 1 15.04 23.52 2.80
C MET A 1 15.33 22.09 3.19
N ASP A 2 14.49 21.19 2.72
CA ASP A 2 13.88 20.19 3.59
C ASP A 2 14.64 18.86 3.63
N ASP A 3 15.08 18.49 4.82
CA ASP A 3 15.87 17.29 5.14
C ASP A 3 15.10 15.97 4.89
N TYR A 4 13.77 16.06 4.74
CA TYR A 4 12.89 14.91 4.42
C TYR A 4 12.91 14.48 2.95
N SER A 5 13.47 15.31 2.05
CA SER A 5 13.54 14.99 0.61
C SER A 5 14.75 14.13 0.23
N GLN A 6 15.83 14.22 1.02
CA GLN A 6 17.06 13.45 0.81
C GLN A 6 16.86 11.93 0.94
N PRO A 7 16.27 11.39 2.02
CA PRO A 7 16.08 9.94 2.14
C PRO A 7 15.18 9.38 1.03
N LYS A 8 14.19 10.15 0.54
CA LYS A 8 13.38 9.77 -0.63
C LYS A 8 14.20 9.72 -1.91
N PHE A 9 15.10 10.67 -2.14
CA PHE A 9 15.96 10.71 -3.32
C PHE A 9 17.00 9.58 -3.31
N TYR A 10 17.63 9.33 -2.17
CA TYR A 10 18.56 8.20 -1.99
C TYR A 10 17.85 6.85 -2.16
N ASN A 11 16.65 6.69 -1.59
CA ASN A 11 15.88 5.47 -1.75
C ASN A 11 15.42 5.27 -3.22
N ALA A 12 14.99 6.34 -3.91
CA ALA A 12 14.63 6.26 -5.33
C ALA A 12 15.84 5.96 -6.23
N GLY A 13 17.00 6.53 -5.93
CA GLY A 13 18.26 6.25 -6.64
C GLY A 13 18.76 4.83 -6.40
N ALA A 14 18.74 4.37 -5.15
CA ALA A 14 19.12 3.02 -4.76
C ALA A 14 18.20 1.98 -5.41
N MET A 15 16.88 2.24 -5.44
CA MET A 15 15.92 1.38 -6.12
C MET A 15 16.20 1.30 -7.62
N LYS A 16 16.44 2.44 -8.29
CA LYS A 16 16.83 2.45 -9.73
C LYS A 16 18.11 1.68 -10.01
N TRP A 17 19.11 1.81 -9.15
CA TRP A 17 20.38 1.08 -9.28
C TRP A 17 20.17 -0.43 -9.09
N LEU A 18 19.35 -0.82 -8.12
CA LEU A 18 18.99 -2.22 -7.86
C LEU A 18 18.21 -2.83 -9.04
N CYS A 19 17.22 -2.12 -9.60
CA CYS A 19 16.48 -2.54 -10.80
C CYS A 19 17.44 -2.85 -11.95
N PHE A 20 18.33 -1.89 -12.27
CA PHE A 20 19.28 -2.04 -13.37
C PHE A 20 20.22 -3.24 -13.15
N ARG A 21 20.65 -3.49 -11.92
CA ARG A 21 21.49 -4.64 -11.59
C ARG A 21 20.76 -5.98 -11.74
N LEU A 22 19.50 -6.04 -11.31
CA LEU A 22 18.69 -7.26 -11.44
C LEU A 22 18.36 -7.56 -12.91
N ASP A 23 18.03 -6.54 -13.71
CA ASP A 23 17.80 -6.69 -15.14
C ASP A 23 19.07 -7.19 -15.87
N MET A 24 20.24 -6.66 -15.51
CA MET A 24 21.53 -7.14 -16.00
C MET A 24 21.78 -8.61 -15.64
N ILE A 25 21.62 -8.98 -14.37
CA ILE A 25 21.83 -10.36 -13.91
C ILE A 25 20.89 -11.33 -14.62
N SER A 26 19.63 -10.93 -14.79
CA SER A 26 18.61 -11.74 -15.44
C SER A 26 18.83 -11.90 -16.95
N SER A 27 19.27 -10.83 -17.63
CA SER A 27 19.67 -10.89 -19.03
C SER A 27 20.87 -11.81 -19.23
N VAL A 28 21.84 -11.77 -18.31
CA VAL A 28 23.03 -12.62 -18.33
C VAL A 28 22.67 -14.08 -18.08
N THR A 29 21.87 -14.41 -17.04
CA THR A 29 21.45 -15.80 -16.78
C THR A 29 20.63 -16.38 -17.93
N PHE A 30 19.79 -15.57 -18.56
CA PHE A 30 19.05 -15.98 -19.76
C PHE A 30 19.98 -16.25 -20.96
N ALA A 31 20.96 -15.37 -21.21
CA ALA A 31 21.93 -15.55 -22.28
C ALA A 31 22.81 -16.80 -22.07
N PHE A 32 23.24 -17.06 -20.84
CA PHE A 32 23.98 -18.29 -20.49
C PHE A 32 23.11 -19.54 -20.67
N SER A 33 21.84 -19.50 -20.25
CA SER A 33 20.90 -20.62 -20.45
C SER A 33 20.71 -20.95 -21.93
N LEU A 34 20.57 -19.94 -22.80
CA LEU A 34 20.48 -20.12 -24.25
C LEU A 34 21.79 -20.63 -24.87
N MET A 35 22.94 -20.11 -24.43
CA MET A 35 24.25 -20.58 -24.90
C MET A 35 24.48 -22.05 -24.56
N PHE A 36 24.16 -22.48 -23.34
CA PHE A 36 24.22 -23.89 -22.94
C PHE A 36 23.29 -24.76 -23.79
N LEU A 37 22.07 -24.29 -24.07
CA LEU A 37 21.09 -25.02 -24.88
C LEU A 37 21.55 -25.18 -26.34
N VAL A 38 22.27 -24.20 -26.89
CA VAL A 38 22.81 -24.22 -28.27
C VAL A 38 24.12 -25.02 -28.38
N THR A 39 24.92 -25.10 -27.32
CA THR A 39 26.27 -25.73 -27.35
C THR A 39 26.22 -27.24 -27.08
N ILE A 40 25.12 -27.77 -26.53
CA ILE A 40 25.02 -29.19 -26.18
C ILE A 40 24.59 -30.02 -27.41
N PRO A 41 25.35 -31.07 -27.79
CA PRO A 41 25.04 -31.89 -28.96
C PRO A 41 23.70 -32.64 -28.78
N ALA A 42 22.95 -32.77 -29.88
CA ALA A 42 21.65 -33.43 -29.91
C ALA A 42 21.75 -34.88 -29.40
N GLY A 43 21.07 -35.18 -28.29
CA GLY A 43 21.00 -36.53 -27.71
C GLY A 43 21.17 -36.62 -26.19
N VAL A 44 21.58 -35.56 -25.50
CA VAL A 44 21.82 -35.56 -24.03
C VAL A 44 20.65 -34.98 -23.23
N ILE A 45 19.84 -34.09 -23.83
CA ILE A 45 18.76 -33.37 -23.16
C ILE A 45 17.44 -33.59 -23.90
N ASP A 46 16.40 -33.97 -23.17
CA ASP A 46 15.03 -34.06 -23.69
C ASP A 46 14.54 -32.65 -24.09
N PRO A 47 14.04 -32.45 -25.33
CA PRO A 47 13.56 -31.15 -25.80
C PRO A 47 12.50 -30.51 -24.89
N GLY A 48 11.69 -31.33 -24.18
CA GLY A 48 10.70 -30.86 -23.22
C GLY A 48 11.33 -30.24 -21.96
N LEU A 49 12.43 -30.81 -21.44
CA LEU A 49 13.14 -30.26 -20.28
C LEU A 49 13.81 -28.92 -20.61
N ALA A 50 14.37 -28.81 -21.81
CA ALA A 50 15.00 -27.58 -22.30
C ALA A 50 13.97 -26.44 -22.45
N GLY A 51 12.78 -26.75 -22.99
CA GLY A 51 11.65 -25.81 -23.06
C GLY A 51 11.14 -25.37 -21.69
N LEU A 52 11.07 -26.29 -20.72
CA LEU A 52 10.68 -25.96 -19.34
C LEU A 52 11.70 -25.04 -18.66
N ALA A 53 13.01 -25.31 -18.78
CA ALA A 53 14.05 -24.46 -18.19
C ALA A 53 13.99 -23.01 -18.70
N VAL A 54 13.78 -22.83 -20.01
CA VAL A 54 13.58 -21.50 -20.63
C VAL A 54 12.28 -20.84 -20.15
N THR A 55 11.20 -21.62 -20.06
CA THR A 55 9.88 -21.11 -19.59
C THR A 55 9.95 -20.65 -18.15
N TYR A 56 10.57 -21.41 -17.25
CA TYR A 56 10.76 -21.02 -15.85
C TYR A 56 11.73 -19.85 -15.71
N GLY A 57 12.81 -19.79 -16.50
CA GLY A 57 13.73 -18.65 -16.51
C GLY A 57 13.05 -17.34 -16.91
N LEU A 58 12.19 -17.37 -17.93
CA LEU A 58 11.40 -16.21 -18.37
C LEU A 58 10.32 -15.83 -17.36
N ASN A 59 9.63 -16.81 -16.77
CA ASN A 59 8.54 -16.55 -15.82
C ASN A 59 9.06 -15.99 -14.49
N LEU A 60 10.23 -16.47 -14.03
CA LEU A 60 10.92 -15.89 -12.88
C LEU A 60 11.44 -14.47 -13.14
N ASN A 61 11.97 -14.22 -14.35
CA ASN A 61 12.37 -12.86 -14.74
C ASN A 61 11.15 -11.90 -14.76
N MET A 62 10.00 -12.37 -15.25
CA MET A 62 8.76 -11.59 -15.26
C MET A 62 8.24 -11.33 -13.84
N LEU A 63 8.25 -12.33 -12.95
CA LEU A 63 7.88 -12.17 -11.53
C LEU A 63 8.82 -11.21 -10.78
N LEU A 64 10.13 -11.31 -11.02
CA LEU A 64 11.12 -10.41 -10.43
C LEU A 64 10.92 -8.98 -10.92
N SER A 65 10.65 -8.81 -12.22
CA SER A 65 10.34 -7.50 -12.81
C SER A 65 9.04 -6.94 -12.24
N TRP A 66 8.00 -7.75 -12.04
CA TRP A 66 6.72 -7.30 -11.45
C TRP A 66 6.84 -6.88 -9.99
N ALA A 67 7.61 -7.62 -9.18
CA ALA A 67 7.89 -7.25 -7.78
C ALA A 67 8.64 -5.91 -7.68
N VAL A 68 9.47 -5.62 -8.68
CA VAL A 68 10.29 -4.39 -8.76
C VAL A 68 9.55 -3.23 -9.46
N GLN A 69 8.60 -3.52 -10.36
CA GLN A 69 7.87 -2.55 -11.18
C GLN A 69 6.74 -1.81 -10.47
N TYR A 70 6.38 -2.09 -9.22
CA TYR A 70 5.46 -1.21 -8.46
C TYR A 70 6.00 0.23 -8.32
N ALA A 71 7.23 0.48 -8.76
CA ALA A 71 7.86 1.77 -8.97
C ALA A 71 7.84 2.18 -10.48
N PRO A 72 7.96 3.48 -10.77
CA PRO A 72 7.22 4.40 -11.66
C PRO A 72 6.77 4.01 -13.10
N GLN A 73 6.81 2.74 -13.51
CA GLN A 73 6.48 2.32 -14.90
C GLN A 73 5.03 1.86 -15.09
N LEU A 74 4.19 1.84 -14.04
CA LEU A 74 2.81 1.38 -14.14
C LEU A 74 1.92 2.36 -14.94
N PRO A 75 0.97 1.84 -15.74
CA PRO A 75 -0.05 2.69 -16.33
C PRO A 75 -0.84 3.41 -15.22
N PHE A 76 -1.15 4.69 -15.43
CA PHE A 76 -1.97 5.46 -14.49
C PHE A 76 -3.27 4.71 -14.17
N VAL A 77 -3.46 4.38 -12.89
CA VAL A 77 -4.66 3.70 -12.37
C VAL A 77 -5.86 4.65 -12.38
N LEU A 78 -5.63 5.94 -12.12
CA LEU A 78 -6.63 6.99 -12.22
C LEU A 78 -6.24 7.96 -13.35
N ARG A 79 -7.16 8.20 -14.28
CA ARG A 79 -6.95 9.10 -15.42
C ARG A 79 -8.10 10.09 -15.53
N CYS A 80 -7.77 11.37 -15.76
CA CYS A 80 -8.74 12.45 -16.04
C CYS A 80 -9.89 12.55 -15.03
N LEU A 81 -9.62 12.39 -13.73
CA LEU A 81 -10.62 12.53 -12.68
C LEU A 81 -10.77 14.01 -12.31
N THR A 82 -11.94 14.59 -12.57
CA THR A 82 -12.31 15.93 -12.09
C THR A 82 -13.64 15.82 -11.36
N CYS A 83 -13.64 16.09 -10.07
CA CYS A 83 -14.83 16.10 -9.25
C CYS A 83 -14.67 17.13 -8.11
N THR A 84 -15.79 17.71 -7.69
CA THR A 84 -15.84 18.63 -6.56
C THR A 84 -16.89 18.12 -5.58
N PHE A 85 -16.51 18.00 -4.31
CA PHE A 85 -17.38 17.57 -3.24
C PHE A 85 -17.64 18.75 -2.31
N PRO A 86 -18.79 19.44 -2.43
CA PRO A 86 -19.15 20.50 -1.50
C PRO A 86 -19.20 20.00 -0.06
N GLY A 87 -18.53 20.72 0.84
CA GLY A 87 -18.60 20.47 2.27
C GLY A 87 -20.01 20.68 2.83
N GLY A 88 -20.33 20.02 3.93
CA GLY A 88 -21.59 20.20 4.64
C GLY A 88 -21.89 19.04 5.58
N MET A 89 -22.35 19.34 6.80
CA MET A 89 -22.61 18.37 7.87
C MET A 89 -23.65 17.28 7.48
N LYS A 90 -24.43 17.50 6.41
CA LYS A 90 -25.44 16.56 5.88
C LYS A 90 -25.07 15.92 4.54
N ASN A 91 -23.93 16.29 3.94
CA ASN A 91 -23.53 15.78 2.63
C ASN A 91 -22.80 14.45 2.79
N ARG A 92 -23.27 13.42 2.09
CA ARG A 92 -22.65 12.10 2.03
C ARG A 92 -22.45 11.70 0.58
N TYR A 93 -21.21 11.34 0.24
CA TYR A 93 -20.82 10.94 -1.11
C TYR A 93 -20.38 9.48 -1.10
N TYR A 94 -20.81 8.74 -2.12
CA TYR A 94 -20.51 7.33 -2.28
C TYR A 94 -19.75 7.13 -3.60
N ILE A 95 -18.63 6.40 -3.54
CA ILE A 95 -17.85 6.03 -4.72
C ILE A 95 -18.20 4.59 -5.08
N VAL A 96 -18.83 4.39 -6.24
CA VAL A 96 -19.27 3.07 -6.72
C VAL A 96 -18.57 2.68 -8.01
N GLY A 97 -18.33 1.39 -8.20
CA GLY A 97 -17.67 0.86 -9.40
C GLY A 97 -17.22 -0.59 -9.25
N ARG A 98 -16.97 -1.28 -10.36
CA ARG A 98 -16.49 -2.68 -10.38
C ARG A 98 -15.18 -2.85 -9.61
N THR A 99 -14.86 -4.06 -9.15
CA THR A 99 -13.54 -4.37 -8.57
C THR A 99 -12.43 -4.02 -9.57
N GLY A 100 -11.33 -3.44 -9.08
CA GLY A 100 -10.22 -2.97 -9.93
C GLY A 100 -10.40 -1.60 -10.59
N SER A 101 -11.53 -0.91 -10.39
CA SER A 101 -11.79 0.44 -10.96
C SER A 101 -10.99 1.60 -10.34
N GLY A 102 -10.10 1.33 -9.39
CA GLY A 102 -9.27 2.38 -8.76
C GLY A 102 -9.91 3.10 -7.56
N LYS A 103 -11.02 2.60 -6.99
CA LYS A 103 -11.66 3.21 -5.80
C LYS A 103 -10.72 3.33 -4.60
N SER A 104 -10.04 2.23 -4.24
CA SER A 104 -9.06 2.24 -3.15
C SER A 104 -7.88 3.15 -3.48
N THR A 105 -7.48 3.23 -4.75
CA THR A 105 -6.42 4.13 -5.23
C THR A 105 -6.82 5.60 -5.09
N LEU A 106 -8.09 5.94 -5.30
CA LEU A 106 -8.59 7.31 -5.09
C LEU A 106 -8.50 7.71 -3.61
N ILE A 107 -8.87 6.81 -2.70
CA ILE A 107 -8.74 7.03 -1.26
C ILE A 107 -7.25 7.17 -0.88
N GLN A 108 -6.37 6.31 -1.42
CA GLN A 108 -4.92 6.40 -1.18
C GLN A 108 -4.32 7.72 -1.66
N ALA A 109 -4.78 8.26 -2.80
CA ALA A 109 -4.36 9.56 -3.30
C ALA A 109 -4.82 10.71 -2.38
N LEU A 110 -6.05 10.64 -1.85
CA LEU A 110 -6.59 11.64 -0.93
C LEU A 110 -5.79 11.72 0.38
N PHE A 111 -5.36 10.57 0.92
CA PHE A 111 -4.53 10.48 2.13
C PHE A 111 -3.02 10.72 1.87
N ARG A 112 -2.65 11.03 0.62
CA ARG A 112 -1.26 11.12 0.15
C ARG A 112 -0.42 9.92 0.58
N ILE A 113 -1.00 8.72 0.48
CA ILE A 113 -0.24 7.46 0.55
C ILE A 113 0.55 7.31 -0.75
N VAL A 114 -0.07 7.71 -1.86
CA VAL A 114 0.57 7.87 -3.17
C VAL A 114 0.35 9.33 -3.61
N ASP A 115 1.43 10.07 -3.82
CA ASP A 115 1.33 11.47 -4.28
C ASP A 115 0.83 11.51 -5.75
N PRO A 116 -0.05 12.46 -6.11
CA PRO A 116 -0.53 12.59 -7.48
C PRO A 116 0.62 13.01 -8.41
N THR A 117 0.80 12.29 -9.52
CA THR A 117 1.84 12.61 -10.52
C THR A 117 1.46 13.81 -11.39
N VAL A 118 0.16 13.95 -11.70
CA VAL A 118 -0.38 15.02 -12.55
C VAL A 118 -1.70 15.50 -11.95
N GLY A 119 -1.92 16.82 -11.99
CA GLY A 119 -3.08 17.46 -11.40
C GLY A 119 -2.86 17.84 -9.95
N ARG A 120 -3.96 18.19 -9.25
CA ARG A 120 -3.95 18.62 -7.85
C ARG A 120 -5.23 18.18 -7.16
N VAL A 121 -5.12 17.91 -5.87
CA VAL A 121 -6.25 17.63 -4.99
C VAL A 121 -6.35 18.79 -4.01
N LEU A 122 -7.51 19.43 -3.95
CA LEU A 122 -7.76 20.59 -3.11
C LEU A 122 -8.71 20.21 -1.98
N ILE A 123 -8.35 20.52 -0.74
CA ILE A 123 -9.23 20.47 0.42
C ILE A 123 -9.33 21.90 0.95
N ASP A 124 -10.56 22.43 1.08
CA ASP A 124 -10.81 23.82 1.47
C ASP A 124 -10.03 24.86 0.63
N ASN A 125 -9.91 24.59 -0.68
CA ASN A 125 -9.12 25.37 -1.65
C ASN A 125 -7.59 25.37 -1.42
N VAL A 126 -7.08 24.56 -0.50
CA VAL A 126 -5.65 24.36 -0.26
C VAL A 126 -5.18 23.08 -0.94
N ASP A 127 -4.07 23.15 -1.66
CA ASP A 127 -3.46 21.96 -2.27
C ASP A 127 -2.84 21.08 -1.18
N ILE A 128 -3.33 19.85 -1.09
CA ILE A 128 -2.86 18.89 -0.09
C ILE A 128 -1.37 18.58 -0.20
N CYS A 129 -0.76 18.77 -1.38
CA CYS A 129 0.67 18.59 -1.60
C CYS A 129 1.53 19.63 -0.87
N THR A 130 0.95 20.79 -0.54
CA THR A 130 1.62 21.88 0.19
C THR A 130 1.56 21.73 1.71
N ILE A 131 0.67 20.87 2.20
CA ILE A 131 0.46 20.59 3.63
C ILE A 131 1.40 19.46 4.07
N GLY A 132 1.91 19.51 5.31
CA GLY A 132 2.65 18.40 5.90
C GLY A 132 1.79 17.13 6.00
N LEU A 133 2.40 15.96 5.77
CA LEU A 133 1.65 14.68 5.80
C LEU A 133 1.00 14.42 7.16
N HIS A 134 1.66 14.81 8.25
CA HIS A 134 1.12 14.66 9.60
C HIS A 134 -0.13 15.53 9.79
N ASP A 135 -0.04 16.82 9.46
CA ASP A 135 -1.15 17.78 9.59
C ASP A 135 -2.36 17.43 8.70
N LEU A 136 -2.10 16.90 7.51
CA LEU A 136 -3.16 16.44 6.61
C LEU A 136 -3.87 15.21 7.19
N ARG A 137 -3.09 14.22 7.66
CA ARG A 137 -3.63 12.93 8.12
C ARG A 137 -4.26 13.02 9.52
N SER A 138 -3.88 13.98 10.35
CA SER A 138 -4.54 14.21 11.65
C SER A 138 -5.96 14.76 11.51
N ARG A 139 -6.31 15.33 10.35
CA ARG A 139 -7.64 15.93 10.06
C ARG A 139 -8.52 15.03 9.21
N LEU A 140 -8.04 13.86 8.81
CA LEU A 140 -8.76 12.91 7.96
C LEU A 140 -8.80 11.54 8.64
N SER A 141 -9.97 10.89 8.63
CA SER A 141 -10.14 9.54 9.18
C SER A 141 -10.45 8.54 8.08
N ILE A 142 -9.82 7.37 8.13
CA ILE A 142 -10.06 6.24 7.21
C ILE A 142 -10.29 4.97 8.03
N ILE A 143 -11.23 4.15 7.57
CA ILE A 143 -11.42 2.79 8.09
C ILE A 143 -10.82 1.85 7.05
N PRO A 144 -9.78 1.05 7.39
CA PRO A 144 -9.18 0.11 6.46
C PRO A 144 -10.16 -1.00 6.07
N GLN A 145 -9.95 -1.63 4.92
CA GLN A 145 -10.79 -2.74 4.47
C GLN A 145 -10.63 -3.98 5.35
N ASP A 146 -9.40 -4.26 5.79
CA ASP A 146 -9.07 -5.32 6.74
C ASP A 146 -8.72 -4.70 8.10
N PRO A 147 -9.51 -4.95 9.16
CA PRO A 147 -9.22 -4.43 10.49
C PRO A 147 -7.96 -5.10 11.04
N THR A 148 -6.94 -4.29 11.34
CA THR A 148 -5.71 -4.76 11.98
C THR A 148 -5.74 -4.35 13.45
N MET A 149 -5.52 -5.29 14.36
CA MET A 149 -5.33 -5.04 15.79
C MET A 149 -3.85 -5.22 16.12
N PHE A 150 -3.28 -4.31 16.90
CA PHE A 150 -1.92 -4.40 17.39
C PHE A 150 -1.88 -5.16 18.72
N GLU A 151 -0.73 -5.78 19.00
CA GLU A 151 -0.46 -6.40 20.29
C GLU A 151 -0.50 -5.32 21.39
N GLY A 152 -1.38 -5.53 22.38
CA GLY A 152 -1.66 -4.54 23.41
C GLY A 152 -3.07 -4.69 23.97
N THR A 153 -3.49 -3.74 24.79
CA THR A 153 -4.85 -3.70 25.35
C THR A 153 -5.85 -3.15 24.34
N ILE A 154 -7.15 -3.35 24.59
CA ILE A 154 -8.21 -2.69 23.82
C ILE A 154 -8.04 -1.17 23.90
N ARG A 155 -7.69 -0.64 25.08
CA ARG A 155 -7.39 0.79 25.28
C ARG A 155 -6.31 1.28 24.31
N ASN A 156 -5.15 0.62 24.29
CA ASN A 156 -4.01 1.05 23.48
C ASN A 156 -4.31 0.98 21.97
N ASN A 157 -5.18 0.07 21.55
CA ASN A 157 -5.62 -0.02 20.16
C ASN A 157 -6.60 1.09 19.76
N LEU A 158 -7.42 1.57 20.70
CA LEU A 158 -8.38 2.64 20.47
C LEU A 158 -7.74 4.04 20.61
N ASP A 159 -6.83 4.19 21.56
CA ASP A 159 -6.15 5.43 21.88
C ASP A 159 -4.65 5.18 22.16
N PRO A 160 -3.84 4.99 21.11
CA PRO A 160 -2.41 4.71 21.26
C PRO A 160 -1.59 5.89 21.78
N LEU A 161 -2.15 7.11 21.75
CA LEU A 161 -1.50 8.33 22.23
C LEU A 161 -1.95 8.73 23.63
N GLU A 162 -2.88 7.99 24.23
CA GLU A 162 -3.47 8.26 25.56
C GLU A 162 -4.04 9.69 25.67
N GLU A 163 -4.63 10.21 24.59
CA GLU A 163 -5.18 11.56 24.52
C GLU A 163 -6.59 11.67 25.13
N TYR A 164 -7.29 10.54 25.29
CA TYR A 164 -8.70 10.50 25.68
C TYR A 164 -8.92 9.82 27.03
N THR A 165 -9.96 10.28 27.72
CA THR A 165 -10.39 9.68 29.00
C THR A 165 -11.19 8.39 28.77
N ASP A 166 -11.18 7.50 29.76
CA ASP A 166 -11.97 6.24 29.72
C ASP A 166 -13.44 6.50 29.42
N ALA A 167 -14.01 7.58 29.96
CA ALA A 167 -15.40 7.93 29.72
C ALA A 167 -15.67 8.20 28.23
N GLN A 168 -14.77 8.91 27.54
CA GLN A 168 -14.88 9.16 26.11
C GLN A 168 -14.69 7.90 25.28
N ILE A 169 -13.77 7.02 25.69
CA ILE A 169 -13.54 5.72 25.03
C ILE A 169 -14.79 4.84 25.17
N TRP A 170 -15.40 4.79 26.36
CA TRP A 170 -16.65 4.05 26.59
C TRP A 170 -17.82 4.62 25.79
N GLU A 171 -17.95 5.95 25.71
CA GLU A 171 -18.97 6.59 24.89
C GLU A 171 -18.82 6.22 23.40
N ALA A 172 -17.58 6.20 22.89
CA ALA A 172 -17.30 5.76 21.53
C ALA A 172 -17.61 4.26 21.32
N LEU A 173 -17.28 3.40 22.30
CA LEU A 173 -17.60 1.97 22.26
C LEU A 173 -19.10 1.70 22.29
N ASP A 174 -19.86 2.45 23.09
CA ASP A 174 -21.32 2.36 23.16
C ASP A 174 -21.95 2.83 21.83
N CYS A 175 -21.44 3.91 21.24
CA CYS A 175 -21.86 4.38 19.90
C CYS A 175 -21.61 3.34 18.80
N CYS A 176 -20.56 2.53 18.95
CA CYS A 176 -20.20 1.44 18.03
C CYS A 176 -20.85 0.09 18.40
N GLN A 177 -21.73 0.03 19.41
CA GLN A 177 -22.39 -1.19 19.90
C GLN A 177 -21.41 -2.28 20.39
N LEU A 178 -20.19 -1.90 20.79
CA LEU A 178 -19.16 -2.79 21.31
C LEU A 178 -19.00 -2.69 22.84
N GLY A 179 -19.58 -1.68 23.48
CA GLY A 179 -19.43 -1.44 24.91
C GLY A 179 -19.82 -2.64 25.78
N ASP A 180 -20.95 -3.28 25.51
CA ASP A 180 -21.40 -4.43 26.30
C ASP A 180 -20.50 -5.67 26.14
N GLU A 181 -19.95 -5.90 24.95
CA GLU A 181 -19.02 -7.01 24.71
C GLU A 181 -17.69 -6.80 25.43
N VAL A 182 -17.18 -5.56 25.47
CA VAL A 182 -15.96 -5.24 26.19
C VAL A 182 -16.18 -5.29 27.71
N ARG A 183 -17.35 -4.88 28.22
CA ARG A 183 -17.69 -4.95 29.67
C ARG A 183 -17.74 -6.38 30.21
N LYS A 184 -18.06 -7.37 29.37
CA LYS A 184 -18.08 -8.80 29.74
C LYS A 184 -16.68 -9.38 29.94
N LYS A 185 -15.64 -8.74 29.42
CA LYS A 185 -14.24 -9.19 29.58
C LYS A 185 -13.75 -8.87 30.99
N GLU A 186 -12.98 -9.78 31.60
CA GLU A 186 -12.50 -9.65 32.98
C GLU A 186 -11.72 -8.35 33.24
N LEU A 187 -10.95 -7.90 32.25
CA LEU A 187 -10.11 -6.70 32.31
C LEU A 187 -10.67 -5.50 31.53
N LYS A 188 -11.86 -5.62 30.93
CA LYS A 188 -12.51 -4.56 30.15
C LYS A 188 -11.57 -3.90 29.13
N LEU A 189 -11.24 -2.62 29.28
CA LEU A 189 -10.35 -1.87 28.38
C LEU A 189 -8.90 -2.37 28.43
N ASP A 190 -8.48 -2.92 29.57
CA ASP A 190 -7.14 -3.48 29.77
C ASP A 190 -7.04 -4.94 29.31
N TYR A 191 -8.11 -5.48 28.71
CA TYR A 191 -8.09 -6.80 28.13
C TYR A 191 -7.11 -6.84 26.96
N PRO A 192 -6.17 -7.81 26.92
CA PRO A 192 -5.26 -7.97 25.80
C PRO A 192 -6.05 -8.32 24.54
N GLY A 193 -5.85 -7.53 23.48
CA GLY A 193 -6.48 -7.74 22.18
C GLY A 193 -6.14 -9.12 21.61
N LEU A 194 -7.11 -9.73 20.92
CA LEU A 194 -6.96 -11.06 20.32
C LEU A 194 -5.81 -11.08 19.32
N HIS A 195 -4.84 -11.98 19.53
CA HIS A 195 -3.85 -12.38 18.54
C HIS A 195 -4.59 -12.97 17.33
N HIS A 196 -4.73 -12.20 16.25
CA HIS A 196 -4.99 -12.77 14.94
C HIS A 196 -3.71 -12.70 14.12
N VAL A 197 -3.07 -13.86 14.03
CA VAL A 197 -2.10 -14.24 12.99
C VAL A 197 -2.79 -14.22 11.63
#